data_AF-A0A1V4QIR8-F1
#
_entry.id   AF-A0A1V4QIR8-F1
#
_cell.length_a   1.000
_cell.length_b   1.000
_cell.length_c   1.000
_cell.angle_alpha   90.00
_cell.angle_beta   90.00
_cell.angle_gamma   90.00
#
_symmetry.space_group_name_H-M   'P 1'
#
loop_
_entity.id
_entity.type
_entity.pdbx_description
1 polymer ?
#
loop_
_entity_poly.entity_id
_entity_poly.type
_entity_poly.pdbx_seq_one_letter_code
_entity_poly.pdbx_strand_id
1 'polypeptide(L)'
;MKKILTTLLAVLLIVCAAGFAQATYWVPTESGEIDVNYLTYTGSGTYAIFDDSSNLDGSDSHLVLSSSADTIYFVQNGSNWDLNSTTTGNNLTLSNSATFQVAWMPAGETSWYIDTSYTYLSPGVYQLNWTGVDRPSQSSSIVQIDAEPSSVPIPASAVILFTGLLGLFGVRRIRRND
;
A
#
# COMPACT_ATOMS: atom_id res chain seq x y z
N MET A 1 -15.17 30.16 -22.96
CA MET A 1 -15.13 29.75 -21.53
C MET A 1 -15.72 28.37 -21.25
N LYS A 2 -16.94 28.02 -21.74
CA LYS A 2 -17.55 26.69 -21.47
C LYS A 2 -16.69 25.49 -21.89
N LYS A 3 -16.00 25.55 -23.05
CA LYS A 3 -15.17 24.46 -23.57
C LYS A 3 -13.95 24.14 -22.67
N ILE A 4 -13.29 25.16 -22.13
CA ILE A 4 -12.12 25.02 -21.26
C ILE A 4 -12.50 24.35 -19.93
N LEU A 5 -13.66 24.71 -19.36
CA LEU A 5 -14.16 24.14 -18.12
C LEU A 5 -14.52 22.65 -18.25
N THR A 6 -15.15 22.25 -19.36
CA THR A 6 -15.45 20.84 -19.64
C THR A 6 -14.20 20.01 -19.87
N THR A 7 -13.17 20.56 -20.51
CA THR A 7 -11.90 19.85 -20.71
C THR A 7 -11.13 19.70 -19.40
N LEU A 8 -11.10 20.74 -18.55
CA LEU A 8 -10.50 20.66 -17.21
C LEU A 8 -11.22 19.65 -16.30
N LEU A 9 -12.55 19.60 -16.35
CA LEU A 9 -13.34 18.64 -15.58
C LEU A 9 -13.12 17.20 -16.08
N ALA A 10 -13.03 17.00 -17.41
CA ALA A 10 -12.74 15.69 -17.99
C ALA A 10 -11.31 15.22 -17.66
N VAL A 11 -10.31 16.11 -17.71
CA VAL A 11 -8.93 15.79 -17.31
C VAL A 11 -8.86 15.48 -15.80
N LEU A 12 -9.57 16.25 -14.95
CA LEU A 12 -9.63 15.99 -13.51
C LEU A 12 -10.34 14.65 -13.19
N LEU A 13 -11.43 14.33 -13.91
CA LEU A 13 -12.11 13.03 -13.80
C LEU A 13 -11.23 11.88 -14.29
N ILE A 14 -10.44 12.08 -15.34
CA ILE A 14 -9.48 11.08 -15.84
C ILE A 14 -8.32 10.88 -14.85
N VAL A 15 -7.84 11.95 -14.19
CA VAL A 15 -6.81 11.87 -13.14
C VAL A 15 -7.36 11.20 -11.86
N CYS A 16 -8.65 11.35 -11.55
CA CYS A 16 -9.30 10.64 -10.45
C CYS A 16 -9.71 9.19 -10.79
N ALA A 17 -9.98 8.88 -12.07
CA ALA A 17 -10.41 7.56 -12.55
C ALA A 17 -9.25 6.69 -13.04
N ALA A 18 -8.07 7.27 -13.26
CA ALA A 18 -6.83 6.52 -13.24
C ALA A 18 -6.66 6.02 -11.79
N GLY A 19 -7.26 4.88 -11.49
CA GLY A 19 -6.88 4.08 -10.34
C GLY A 19 -5.40 3.80 -10.48
N PHE A 20 -4.60 4.66 -9.85
CA PHE A 20 -3.20 4.38 -9.62
C PHE A 20 -3.21 3.03 -8.89
N ALA A 21 -2.51 2.05 -9.46
CA ALA A 21 -2.02 0.92 -8.70
C ALA A 21 -1.01 1.50 -7.69
N GLN A 22 -1.55 2.14 -6.65
CA GLN A 22 -0.77 2.77 -5.61
C GLN A 22 -0.40 1.67 -4.64
N ALA A 23 0.89 1.62 -4.31
CA ALA A 23 1.42 0.80 -3.24
C ALA A 23 0.50 0.83 -2.01
N THR A 24 0.09 -0.34 -1.53
CA THR A 24 -0.62 -0.39 -0.25
C THR A 24 0.40 -0.28 0.87
N TYR A 25 0.16 0.67 1.76
CA TYR A 25 0.91 0.80 3.00
C TYR A 25 0.17 0.05 4.10
N TRP A 26 0.92 -0.59 5.00
CA TRP A 26 0.37 -1.47 6.03
C TRP A 26 0.79 -1.01 7.41
N VAL A 27 -0.06 -1.26 8.41
CA VAL A 27 0.18 -0.96 9.82
C VAL A 27 -0.29 -2.18 10.64
N PRO A 28 0.42 -2.60 11.69
CA PRO A 28 -0.05 -3.69 12.57
C PRO A 28 -1.44 -3.39 13.16
N THR A 29 -2.31 -4.40 13.21
CA THR A 29 -3.69 -4.33 13.71
C THR A 29 -3.77 -4.25 15.23
N GLU A 30 -2.91 -5.01 15.91
CA GLU A 30 -2.78 -5.02 17.36
C GLU A 30 -1.35 -4.66 17.77
N SER A 31 -1.16 -4.33 19.05
CA SER A 31 0.16 -3.99 19.55
C SER A 31 1.10 -5.20 19.49
N GLY A 32 1.98 -5.21 18.49
CA GLY A 32 3.29 -5.84 18.59
C GLY A 32 3.57 -7.03 17.69
N GLU A 33 2.61 -7.57 16.94
CA GLU A 33 2.89 -8.67 16.00
C GLU A 33 2.02 -8.66 14.75
N ILE A 34 2.56 -9.19 13.66
CA ILE A 34 1.88 -9.44 12.39
C ILE A 34 2.17 -10.87 11.97
N ASP A 35 1.12 -11.62 11.66
CA ASP A 35 1.25 -12.94 11.06
C ASP A 35 1.21 -12.85 9.54
N VAL A 36 2.23 -13.42 8.89
CA VAL A 36 2.32 -13.53 7.44
C VAL A 36 2.20 -15.00 7.04
N ASN A 37 1.16 -15.32 6.27
CA ASN A 37 0.89 -16.66 5.77
C ASN A 37 0.90 -16.69 4.24
N TYR A 38 1.47 -17.74 3.65
CA TYR A 38 1.50 -17.94 2.21
C TYR A 38 0.45 -18.97 1.81
N LEU A 39 -0.66 -18.51 1.24
CA LEU A 39 -1.59 -19.42 0.57
C LEU A 39 -1.24 -19.46 -0.91
N THR A 40 -1.15 -20.65 -1.48
CA THR A 40 -1.02 -20.81 -2.93
C THR A 40 0.30 -20.26 -3.49
N TYR A 41 1.40 -20.92 -3.15
CA TYR A 41 2.67 -20.73 -3.83
C TYR A 41 2.76 -21.69 -5.01
N THR A 42 2.62 -21.19 -6.24
CA THR A 42 3.13 -21.91 -7.43
C THR A 42 4.25 -21.15 -8.15
N GLY A 43 4.59 -19.94 -7.70
CA GLY A 43 5.64 -19.11 -8.31
C GLY A 43 6.86 -18.96 -7.42
N SER A 44 8.06 -19.15 -7.97
CA SER A 44 9.32 -18.93 -7.27
C SER A 44 9.60 -17.44 -7.01
N GLY A 45 10.03 -17.06 -5.80
CA GLY A 45 10.41 -15.68 -5.48
C GLY A 45 10.59 -15.42 -3.98
N THR A 46 10.94 -14.18 -3.64
CA THR A 46 11.24 -13.72 -2.28
C THR A 46 10.29 -12.59 -1.90
N TYR A 47 9.79 -12.60 -0.67
CA TYR A 47 9.00 -11.50 -0.12
C TYR A 47 9.81 -10.72 0.90
N ALA A 48 9.56 -9.43 1.01
CA ALA A 48 10.19 -8.61 2.02
C ALA A 48 9.30 -7.45 2.48
N ILE A 49 9.54 -7.02 3.71
CA ILE A 49 9.00 -5.79 4.28
C ILE A 49 10.03 -4.67 4.10
N PHE A 50 9.55 -3.50 3.68
CA PHE A 50 10.32 -2.27 3.51
C PHE A 50 9.73 -1.16 4.39
N ASP A 51 10.58 -0.22 4.78
CA ASP A 51 10.15 1.07 5.33
C ASP A 51 9.27 1.81 4.30
N ASP A 52 8.26 2.55 4.75
CA ASP A 52 7.32 3.27 3.89
C ASP A 52 7.99 4.36 3.02
N SER A 53 9.19 4.77 3.40
CA SER A 53 10.03 5.71 2.69
C SER A 53 11.05 5.08 1.73
N SER A 54 11.13 3.75 1.67
CA SER A 54 12.15 3.04 0.88
C SER A 54 11.92 3.12 -0.63
N ASN A 55 13.02 3.11 -1.38
CA ASN A 55 13.08 2.78 -2.79
C ASN A 55 13.13 1.26 -2.97
N LEU A 56 12.37 0.75 -3.94
CA LEU A 56 12.24 -0.69 -4.22
C LEU A 56 13.25 -1.20 -5.27
N ASP A 57 14.34 -0.47 -5.49
CA ASP A 57 15.41 -0.87 -6.40
C ASP A 57 16.40 -1.88 -5.78
N GLY A 58 16.14 -2.29 -4.53
CA GLY A 58 16.95 -3.25 -3.78
C GLY A 58 18.13 -2.64 -3.04
N SER A 59 18.33 -1.32 -3.11
CA SER A 59 19.41 -0.63 -2.37
C SER A 59 19.07 -0.37 -0.90
N ASP A 60 17.78 -0.24 -0.58
CA ASP A 60 17.32 0.03 0.78
C ASP A 60 17.20 -1.23 1.64
N SER A 61 17.33 -1.02 2.96
CA SER A 61 17.23 -2.09 3.95
C SER A 61 15.82 -2.67 3.97
N HIS A 62 15.74 -3.99 4.05
CA HIS A 62 14.47 -4.71 4.03
C HIS A 62 14.54 -5.99 4.85
N LEU A 63 13.39 -6.41 5.36
CA LEU A 63 13.25 -7.66 6.09
C LEU A 63 12.74 -8.75 5.15
N VAL A 64 13.63 -9.65 4.73
CA VAL A 64 13.23 -10.83 3.95
C VAL A 64 12.36 -11.75 4.80
N LEU A 65 11.20 -12.12 4.29
CA LEU A 65 10.26 -13.03 4.93
C LEU A 65 10.55 -14.49 4.57
N SER A 66 10.25 -15.40 5.50
CA SER A 66 10.37 -16.84 5.23
C SER A 66 9.45 -17.30 4.10
N SER A 67 9.75 -18.42 3.45
CA SER A 67 8.83 -19.10 2.51
C SER A 67 7.72 -19.91 3.22
N SER A 68 7.79 -20.03 4.55
CA SER A 68 6.76 -20.57 5.44
C SER A 68 6.05 -19.44 6.18
N ALA A 69 4.94 -19.76 6.86
CA ALA A 69 4.33 -18.84 7.82
C ALA A 69 5.41 -18.21 8.74
N ASP A 70 5.33 -16.90 8.93
CA ASP A 70 6.29 -16.13 9.70
C ASP A 70 5.54 -15.09 10.55
N THR A 71 5.95 -14.94 11.81
CA THR A 71 5.42 -13.94 12.72
C THR A 71 6.47 -12.85 12.89
N ILE A 72 6.07 -11.60 12.63
CA ILE A 72 6.92 -10.41 12.69
C ILE A 72 6.54 -9.57 13.90
N TYR A 73 7.51 -9.36 14.80
CA TYR A 73 7.32 -8.58 16.01
C TYR A 73 7.72 -7.12 15.80
N PHE A 74 6.81 -6.21 16.16
CA PHE A 74 7.01 -4.76 16.11
C PHE A 74 7.33 -4.23 17.51
N VAL A 75 8.53 -3.69 17.69
CA VAL A 75 9.00 -3.13 18.95
C VAL A 75 9.26 -1.65 18.78
N GLN A 76 8.53 -0.80 19.50
CA GLN A 76 8.77 0.63 19.46
C GLN A 76 10.15 0.96 20.06
N ASN A 77 10.97 1.70 19.30
CA ASN A 77 12.30 2.14 19.69
C ASN A 77 12.43 3.66 19.48
N GLY A 78 12.01 4.43 20.49
CA GLY A 78 11.92 5.88 20.39
C GLY A 78 10.85 6.31 19.39
N SER A 79 11.24 7.04 18.35
CA SER A 79 10.37 7.39 17.21
C SER A 79 10.28 6.28 16.16
N ASN A 80 11.19 5.30 16.19
CA ASN A 80 11.30 4.24 15.20
C ASN A 80 10.63 2.95 15.69
N TRP A 81 10.57 1.96 14.81
CA TRP A 81 10.03 0.63 15.09
C TRP A 81 10.96 -0.45 14.61
N ASP A 82 11.40 -1.32 15.51
CA ASP A 82 12.23 -2.48 15.17
C ASP A 82 11.33 -3.68 14.88
N LEU A 83 11.53 -4.28 13.71
CA LEU A 83 10.84 -5.47 13.22
C LEU A 83 11.76 -6.67 13.40
N ASN A 84 11.23 -7.74 13.99
CA ASN A 84 11.98 -8.97 14.22
C ASN A 84 11.19 -10.16 13.68
N SER A 85 11.75 -10.89 12.72
CA SER A 85 11.17 -12.14 12.21
C SER A 85 11.54 -13.30 13.12
N THR A 86 10.55 -14.09 13.53
CA THR A 86 10.79 -15.31 14.33
C THR A 86 11.45 -16.42 13.54
N THR A 87 11.21 -16.47 12.24
CA THR A 87 11.67 -17.58 11.41
C THR A 87 13.07 -17.33 10.83
N THR A 88 13.32 -16.10 10.37
CA THR A 88 14.58 -15.78 9.69
C THR A 88 15.66 -15.24 10.63
N GLY A 89 15.27 -14.71 11.79
CA GLY A 89 16.18 -14.01 12.71
C GLY A 89 16.71 -12.68 12.14
N ASN A 90 16.21 -12.24 10.98
CA ASN A 90 16.52 -10.95 10.39
C ASN A 90 15.75 -9.85 11.12
N ASN A 91 16.29 -8.63 11.06
CA ASN A 91 15.67 -7.44 11.61
C ASN A 91 15.65 -6.28 10.60
N LEU A 92 14.72 -5.36 10.82
CA LEU A 92 14.59 -4.11 10.08
C LEU A 92 14.16 -3.03 11.06
N THR A 93 14.61 -1.79 10.86
CA THR A 93 14.08 -0.64 11.61
C THR A 93 13.27 0.22 10.65
N LEU A 94 11.99 0.45 10.97
CA LEU A 94 11.13 1.43 10.31
C LEU A 94 11.33 2.81 10.95
N SER A 95 11.44 3.81 10.10
CA SER A 95 11.80 5.18 10.48
C SER A 95 10.55 5.97 10.79
N ASN A 96 10.44 6.50 12.01
CA ASN A 96 9.40 7.46 12.43
C ASN A 96 7.94 6.96 12.39
N SER A 97 7.66 5.75 11.89
CA SER A 97 6.32 5.19 11.76
C SER A 97 6.34 3.65 11.86
N ALA A 98 5.22 3.07 12.27
CA ALA A 98 4.97 1.62 12.16
C ALA A 98 4.43 1.22 10.77
N THR A 99 4.30 2.20 9.85
CA THR A 99 3.88 1.97 8.48
C THR A 99 4.98 1.28 7.70
N PHE A 100 4.61 0.28 6.89
CA PHE A 100 5.55 -0.42 6.04
C PHE A 100 4.93 -0.78 4.68
N GLN A 101 5.78 -1.22 3.77
CA GLN A 101 5.43 -1.73 2.46
C GLN A 101 5.77 -3.23 2.37
N VAL A 102 4.97 -3.97 1.59
CA VAL A 102 5.28 -5.38 1.28
C VAL A 102 5.60 -5.49 -0.20
N ALA A 103 6.75 -6.07 -0.50
CA ALA A 103 7.19 -6.27 -1.88
C ALA A 103 7.59 -7.73 -2.15
N TRP A 104 7.59 -8.06 -3.44
CA TRP A 104 7.94 -9.36 -3.97
C TRP A 104 9.00 -9.21 -5.04
N MET A 105 10.00 -10.10 -5.02
CA MET A 105 11.03 -10.23 -6.04
C MET A 105 10.91 -11.62 -6.68
N PRO A 106 10.61 -11.72 -7.99
CA PRO A 106 10.61 -13.00 -8.70
C PRO A 106 11.98 -13.69 -8.61
N ALA A 107 12.00 -15.02 -8.65
CA ALA A 107 13.27 -15.74 -8.63
C ALA A 107 14.10 -15.42 -9.89
N GLY A 108 15.37 -15.07 -9.67
CA GLY A 108 16.29 -14.69 -10.75
C GLY A 108 16.25 -13.21 -11.14
N GLU A 109 15.34 -12.43 -10.54
CA GLU A 109 15.30 -10.98 -10.68
C GLU A 109 16.07 -10.27 -9.56
N THR A 110 16.34 -8.98 -9.77
CA THR A 110 16.98 -8.10 -8.77
C THR A 110 16.10 -6.92 -8.35
N SER A 111 14.90 -6.81 -8.92
CA SER A 111 13.98 -5.69 -8.67
C SER A 111 12.81 -6.13 -7.82
N TRP A 112 12.40 -5.28 -6.87
CA TRP A 112 11.24 -5.52 -6.02
C TRP A 112 9.98 -4.89 -6.60
N TYR A 113 8.87 -5.60 -6.44
CA TYR A 113 7.56 -5.17 -6.91
C TYR A 113 6.60 -5.07 -5.74
N ILE A 114 6.02 -3.90 -5.56
CA ILE A 114 5.00 -3.68 -4.53
C ILE A 114 3.65 -4.25 -4.96
N ASP A 115 2.81 -4.53 -3.97
CA ASP A 115 1.44 -4.92 -4.25
C ASP A 115 0.70 -3.82 -5.03
N THR A 116 -0.22 -4.26 -5.88
CA THR A 116 -1.02 -3.35 -6.74
C THR A 116 -2.46 -3.24 -6.28
N SER A 117 -2.90 -4.16 -5.43
CA SER A 117 -4.21 -4.18 -4.77
C SER A 117 -4.20 -5.24 -3.68
N TYR A 118 -5.20 -5.18 -2.80
CA TYR A 118 -5.48 -6.21 -1.82
C TYR A 118 -6.94 -6.66 -1.87
N THR A 119 -7.24 -7.81 -1.28
CA THR A 119 -8.59 -8.34 -1.07
C THR A 119 -8.79 -8.63 0.41
N TYR A 120 -9.81 -8.02 1.01
CA TYR A 120 -10.20 -8.33 2.38
C TYR A 120 -10.87 -9.72 2.41
N LEU A 121 -10.39 -10.61 3.29
CA LEU A 121 -10.90 -11.96 3.42
C LEU A 121 -11.71 -12.14 4.71
N SER A 122 -11.15 -11.70 5.83
CA SER A 122 -11.76 -11.74 7.17
C SER A 122 -11.12 -10.65 8.04
N PRO A 123 -11.65 -10.36 9.24
CA PRO A 123 -11.03 -9.38 10.14
C PRO A 123 -9.55 -9.71 10.35
N GLY A 124 -8.66 -8.72 10.20
CA GLY A 124 -7.22 -8.94 10.31
C GLY A 124 -6.64 -9.88 9.25
N VAL A 125 -7.28 -10.08 8.10
CA VAL A 125 -6.71 -10.94 7.05
C VAL A 125 -6.95 -10.33 5.68
N TYR A 126 -5.84 -9.94 5.04
CA TYR A 126 -5.84 -9.37 3.71
C TYR A 126 -4.96 -10.19 2.77
N GLN A 127 -5.44 -10.42 1.56
CA GLN A 127 -4.67 -11.03 0.48
C GLN A 127 -4.07 -9.94 -0.41
N LEU A 128 -2.75 -9.98 -0.62
CA LEU A 128 -2.04 -9.08 -1.54
C LEU A 128 -2.04 -9.59 -2.98
N ASN A 129 -2.15 -8.69 -3.96
CA ASN A 129 -2.13 -9.02 -5.38
C ASN A 129 -1.10 -8.17 -6.15
N TRP A 130 -0.27 -8.82 -6.95
CA TRP A 130 0.71 -8.19 -7.84
C TRP A 130 0.27 -8.31 -9.30
N THR A 131 0.40 -7.24 -10.10
CA THR A 131 0.07 -7.24 -11.53
C THR A 131 1.28 -6.85 -12.37
N GLY A 132 1.46 -7.49 -13.54
CA GLY A 132 2.27 -6.92 -14.63
C GLY A 132 3.73 -7.39 -14.81
N VAL A 133 4.23 -8.33 -14.03
CA VAL A 133 5.62 -8.86 -14.17
C VAL A 133 5.56 -10.34 -14.49
N ASP A 134 6.42 -10.85 -15.38
CA ASP A 134 6.44 -12.24 -15.89
C ASP A 134 5.98 -13.25 -14.84
N ARG A 135 4.71 -13.62 -15.00
CA ARG A 135 3.85 -14.11 -13.93
C ARG A 135 4.14 -15.59 -13.74
N PRO A 136 4.03 -16.16 -12.52
CA PRO A 136 3.70 -17.57 -12.45
C PRO A 136 2.44 -17.77 -13.29
N SER A 137 2.60 -18.49 -14.40
CA SER A 137 1.50 -18.84 -15.28
C SER A 137 0.47 -19.58 -14.42
N GLN A 138 -0.59 -18.86 -14.05
CA GLN A 138 -1.74 -19.38 -13.33
C GLN A 138 -1.43 -19.97 -11.94
N SER A 139 -1.09 -19.11 -10.97
CA SER A 139 -1.80 -19.01 -9.68
C SER A 139 -1.27 -17.76 -8.99
N SER A 140 -2.17 -16.88 -8.59
CA SER A 140 -1.87 -15.70 -7.78
C SER A 140 -1.05 -16.14 -6.57
N SER A 141 0.16 -15.62 -6.41
CA SER A 141 0.86 -15.79 -5.14
C SER A 141 0.10 -14.98 -4.11
N ILE A 142 -0.55 -15.65 -3.15
CA ILE A 142 -1.38 -14.99 -2.15
C ILE A 142 -0.57 -14.90 -0.87
N VAL A 143 -0.19 -13.69 -0.49
CA VAL A 143 0.27 -13.41 0.87
C VAL A 143 -0.94 -12.95 1.67
N GLN A 144 -1.27 -13.72 2.70
CA GLN A 144 -2.15 -13.29 3.76
C GLN A 144 -1.34 -12.56 4.81
N ILE A 145 -1.80 -11.37 5.17
CA ILE A 145 -1.19 -10.57 6.23
C ILE A 145 -2.25 -10.18 7.24
N ASP A 146 -1.92 -10.34 8.53
CA ASP A 146 -2.67 -9.76 9.65
C ASP A 146 -2.15 -8.37 9.99
N ALA A 147 -2.51 -7.44 9.11
CA ALA A 147 -2.20 -6.02 9.21
C ALA A 147 -3.32 -5.22 8.56
N GLU A 148 -3.53 -3.99 8.99
CA GLU A 148 -4.52 -3.11 8.40
C GLU A 148 -3.88 -2.21 7.34
N PRO A 149 -4.55 -1.96 6.20
CA PRO A 149 -4.09 -0.97 5.25
C PRO A 149 -4.08 0.41 5.93
N SER A 150 -2.94 1.09 5.88
CA SER A 150 -2.75 2.40 6.46
C SER A 150 -3.74 3.38 5.85
N SER A 151 -4.50 4.09 6.70
CA SER A 151 -5.43 5.12 6.26
C SER A 151 -4.73 6.40 5.77
N VAL A 152 -3.39 6.43 5.68
CA VAL A 152 -2.65 7.62 5.27
C VAL A 152 -3.04 7.97 3.82
N PRO A 153 -3.59 9.16 3.62
CA PRO A 153 -4.82 9.31 2.83
C PRO A 153 -4.53 9.95 1.47
N ILE A 154 -5.49 9.84 0.55
CA ILE A 154 -5.59 10.72 -0.62
C ILE A 154 -5.24 12.15 -0.15
N PRO A 155 -4.27 12.85 -0.78
CA PRO A 155 -3.76 14.12 -0.29
C PRO A 155 -4.92 15.03 0.14
N ALA A 156 -4.85 15.69 1.30
CA ALA A 156 -5.91 16.59 1.77
C ALA A 156 -6.31 17.66 0.73
N SER A 157 -5.42 17.95 -0.22
CA SER A 157 -5.71 18.76 -1.41
C SER A 157 -6.85 18.20 -2.27
N ALA A 158 -7.03 16.89 -2.37
CA ALA A 158 -8.17 16.25 -3.02
C ALA A 158 -9.49 16.55 -2.29
N VAL A 159 -9.52 16.44 -0.96
CA VAL A 159 -10.72 16.73 -0.14
C VAL A 159 -11.06 18.23 -0.15
N ILE A 160 -10.05 19.11 -0.10
CA ILE A 160 -10.21 20.56 -0.24
C ILE A 160 -10.67 20.92 -1.66
N LEU A 161 -10.21 20.22 -2.70
CA LEU A 161 -10.73 20.36 -4.06
C LEU A 161 -12.20 19.98 -4.13
N PHE A 162 -12.62 18.86 -3.54
CA PHE A 162 -14.03 18.43 -3.54
C PHE A 162 -14.95 19.41 -2.79
N THR A 163 -14.56 19.87 -1.60
CA THR A 163 -15.36 20.81 -0.81
C THR A 163 -15.34 22.24 -1.36
N GLY A 164 -14.19 22.70 -1.86
CA GLY A 164 -14.04 23.99 -2.54
C GLY A 164 -14.84 24.09 -3.84
N LEU A 165 -14.91 23.00 -4.62
CA LEU A 165 -15.73 22.95 -5.83
C LEU A 165 -17.23 23.03 -5.51
N LEU A 166 -17.70 22.34 -4.46
CA LEU A 166 -19.09 22.43 -4.00
C LEU A 166 -19.44 23.84 -3.48
N GLY A 167 -18.52 24.50 -2.78
CA GLY A 167 -18.67 25.90 -2.35
C GLY A 167 -18.84 26.86 -3.54
N LEU A 168 -18.07 26.66 -4.61
CA LEU A 168 -18.17 27.45 -5.85
C LEU A 168 -19.52 27.28 -6.59
N PHE A 169 -20.17 26.12 -6.45
CA PHE A 169 -21.52 25.90 -7.00
C PHE A 169 -22.65 26.37 -6.06
N GLY A 170 -22.42 26.36 -4.74
CA GLY A 170 -23.41 26.80 -3.74
C GLY A 170 -23.61 28.33 -3.68
N VAL A 171 -22.59 29.13 -4.00
CA VAL A 171 -22.64 30.60 -3.86
C VAL A 171 -23.39 31.29 -5.02
N ARG A 172 -23.77 30.59 -6.09
CA ARG A 172 -24.40 31.23 -7.28
C ARG A 172 -25.92 31.36 -7.24
N ARG A 173 -26.57 31.26 -6.08
CA ARG A 173 -28.03 31.43 -5.98
C ARG A 173 -28.44 32.15 -4.70
N ILE A 174 -28.28 33.46 -4.66
CA ILE A 174 -29.24 34.46 -4.13
C ILE A 174 -28.76 35.84 -4.62
N ARG A 175 -29.26 36.24 -5.78
CA ARG A 175 -29.50 37.65 -6.12
C ARG A 175 -30.49 37.67 -7.29
N ARG A 176 -31.77 37.74 -6.95
CA ARG A 176 -32.71 38.54 -7.71
C ARG A 176 -33.61 39.24 -6.69
N ASN A 177 -33.40 40.55 -6.66
CA ASN A 177 -34.19 41.54 -5.95
C ASN A 177 -35.62 41.56 -6.51
N ASP A 178 -36.49 42.16 -5.69
CA ASP A 178 -37.80 42.73 -6.01
C ASP A 178 -37.89 43.40 -7.40
#